data_AF-A0A258AXE0-F1
#
_entry.id   AF-A0A258AXE0-F1
#
_cell.length_a   1.000
_cell.length_b   1.000
_cell.length_c   1.000
_cell.angle_alpha   90.00
_cell.angle_beta   90.00
_cell.angle_gamma   90.00
#
_symmetry.space_group_name_H-M   'P 1'
#
loop_
_entity.id
_entity.type
_entity.pdbx_description
1 polymer ?
#
loop_
_entity_poly.entity_id
_entity_poly.type
_entity_poly.pdbx_seq_one_letter_code
_entity_poly.pdbx_strand_id
1 'polypeptide(L)'
;GAATSDGVILLQSSASAADPVQWSVYARDPFRPGELVRATITAEKSGWAPKASGAGTKLLTRVPPLPIVFNRIRFRSSDVLKIARQNAMLAKTNFVTASYQLAANATTGAPEWGLALDGTDGHEVGFIVISAETGAVIHQQWDNGLSSNELGGPVSSSEPGSKGERAADNVKRAARNAWEWTGDTGLEVGHFFKRLFKSGN
;
A
#
# COMPACT_ATOMS: atom_id res chain seq x y z
N GLY A 1 -30.33 10.08 2.06
CA GLY A 1 -29.95 9.00 1.12
C GLY A 1 -29.07 8.03 1.87
N ALA A 2 -29.36 6.73 1.80
CA ALA A 2 -28.45 5.72 2.33
C ALA A 2 -27.21 5.68 1.44
N ALA A 3 -26.03 5.93 2.00
CA ALA A 3 -24.78 5.63 1.31
C ALA A 3 -24.68 4.10 1.25
N THR A 4 -25.04 3.52 0.11
CA THR A 4 -24.76 2.11 -0.14
C THR A 4 -23.24 1.96 -0.27
N SER A 5 -22.68 0.86 0.24
CA SER A 5 -21.26 0.51 0.02
C SER A 5 -20.93 0.24 -1.45
N ASP A 6 -21.96 0.19 -2.29
CA ASP A 6 -21.86 -0.03 -3.72
C ASP A 6 -21.09 1.13 -4.38
N GLY A 7 -19.97 0.78 -5.02
CA GLY A 7 -19.14 1.75 -5.73
C GLY A 7 -18.00 2.36 -4.92
N VAL A 8 -17.80 1.97 -3.65
CA VAL A 8 -16.55 2.29 -2.93
C VAL A 8 -15.40 1.54 -3.59
N ILE A 9 -14.35 2.27 -3.94
CA ILE A 9 -13.19 1.74 -4.68
C ILE A 9 -11.91 1.75 -3.85
N LEU A 10 -11.85 2.57 -2.80
CA LEU A 10 -10.65 2.74 -1.99
C LEU A 10 -11.00 3.22 -0.58
N LEU A 11 -10.40 2.59 0.43
CA LEU A 11 -10.29 3.14 1.77
C LEU A 11 -8.84 3.50 2.07
N GLN A 12 -8.60 4.65 2.70
CA GLN A 12 -7.26 5.05 3.15
C GLN A 12 -7.29 5.58 4.58
N SER A 13 -6.26 5.27 5.36
CA SER A 13 -6.00 5.90 6.65
C SER A 13 -4.59 6.48 6.65
N SER A 14 -4.42 7.60 7.36
CA SER A 14 -3.12 8.09 7.77
C SER A 14 -2.42 7.11 8.71
N ALA A 15 -1.12 7.32 8.91
CA ALA A 15 -0.29 6.57 9.83
C ALA A 15 -0.88 6.54 11.25
N SER A 16 -0.98 5.34 11.82
CA SER A 16 -1.44 5.11 13.20
C SER A 16 -0.73 3.90 13.81
N ALA A 17 -0.45 3.95 15.11
CA ALA A 17 0.10 2.81 15.87
C ALA A 17 -0.97 1.77 16.26
N ALA A 18 -2.24 2.18 16.19
CA ALA A 18 -3.42 1.39 16.50
C ALA A 18 -4.36 1.32 15.29
N ASP A 19 -5.48 0.62 15.46
CA ASP A 19 -6.54 0.62 14.45
C ASP A 19 -6.96 2.05 14.09
N PRO A 20 -7.08 2.37 12.78
CA PRO A 20 -7.53 3.68 12.35
C PRO A 20 -8.89 4.07 12.92
N VAL A 21 -8.96 5.27 13.52
CA VAL A 21 -10.21 5.90 13.97
C VAL A 21 -10.80 6.84 12.91
N GLN A 22 -10.12 7.00 11.78
CA GLN A 22 -10.56 7.83 10.67
C GLN A 22 -10.15 7.19 9.34
N TRP A 23 -11.06 7.20 8.37
CA TRP A 23 -10.78 6.75 7.01
C TRP A 23 -11.23 7.78 5.98
N SER A 24 -10.45 7.93 4.92
CA SER A 24 -10.90 8.51 3.66
C SER A 24 -11.51 7.41 2.81
N VAL A 25 -12.77 7.57 2.44
CA VAL A 25 -13.56 6.68 1.59
C VAL A 25 -13.68 7.34 0.23
N TYR A 26 -13.24 6.65 -0.81
CA TYR A 26 -13.43 7.09 -2.20
C TYR A 26 -14.41 6.15 -2.90
N ALA A 27 -15.39 6.74 -3.56
CA ALA A 27 -16.40 6.03 -4.32
C ALA A 27 -16.64 6.71 -5.67
N ARG A 28 -17.18 5.96 -6.63
CA ARG A 28 -17.66 6.53 -7.90
C ARG A 28 -18.91 7.35 -7.66
N ASP A 29 -19.01 8.52 -8.29
CA ASP A 29 -20.22 9.33 -8.22
C ASP A 29 -21.32 8.70 -9.09
N PRO A 30 -22.47 8.28 -8.51
CA PRO A 30 -23.55 7.66 -9.27
C PRO A 30 -24.29 8.65 -10.19
N PHE A 31 -24.17 9.96 -9.94
CA PHE A 31 -24.81 11.01 -10.72
C PHE A 31 -23.89 11.64 -11.77
N ARG A 32 -22.56 11.48 -11.61
CA ARG A 32 -21.55 12.03 -12.52
C ARG A 32 -20.56 10.94 -12.94
N PRO A 33 -20.85 10.22 -14.05
CA PRO A 33 -19.97 9.16 -14.55
C PRO A 33 -18.54 9.65 -14.75
N GLY A 34 -17.58 8.90 -14.22
CA GLY A 34 -16.15 9.23 -14.28
C GLY A 34 -15.66 10.16 -13.16
N GLU A 35 -16.56 10.77 -12.37
CA GLU A 35 -16.19 11.50 -11.17
C GLU A 35 -16.12 10.61 -9.94
N LEU A 36 -15.32 11.03 -8.97
CA LEU A 36 -15.24 10.43 -7.65
C LEU A 36 -15.88 11.36 -6.62
N VAL A 37 -16.34 10.74 -5.53
CA VAL A 37 -16.67 11.43 -4.28
C VAL A 37 -15.75 10.92 -3.19
N ARG A 38 -15.35 11.82 -2.28
CA ARG A 38 -14.59 11.50 -1.08
C ARG A 38 -15.43 11.83 0.14
N ALA A 39 -15.51 10.88 1.06
CA ALA A 39 -15.99 11.13 2.41
C ALA A 39 -14.87 10.81 3.41
N THR A 40 -14.82 11.55 4.51
CA THR A 40 -14.04 11.17 5.67
C THR A 40 -15.02 10.55 6.68
N ILE A 41 -14.79 9.31 7.08
CA ILE A 41 -15.52 8.65 8.16
C ILE A 41 -14.67 8.70 9.42
N THR A 42 -15.25 9.10 10.54
CA THR A 42 -14.56 9.17 11.84
C THR A 42 -15.31 8.32 12.85
N ALA A 43 -14.59 7.61 13.71
CA ALA A 43 -15.16 6.83 14.79
C ALA A 43 -15.70 7.77 15.88
N GLU A 44 -16.94 7.55 16.28
CA GLU A 44 -17.66 8.23 17.35
C GLU A 44 -18.26 7.20 18.31
N LYS A 45 -18.82 7.66 19.44
CA LYS A 45 -19.38 6.78 20.48
C LYS A 45 -20.48 5.84 19.96
N SER A 46 -21.25 6.28 18.96
CA SER A 46 -22.38 5.54 18.38
C SER A 46 -22.06 4.82 17.07
N GLY A 47 -20.80 4.84 16.61
CA GLY A 47 -20.39 4.22 15.35
C GLY A 47 -19.56 5.14 14.48
N TRP A 48 -19.71 5.03 13.16
CA TRP A 48 -18.93 5.83 12.20
C TRP A 48 -19.75 7.00 11.67
N ALA A 49 -19.21 8.21 11.76
CA ALA A 49 -19.83 9.42 11.24
C ALA A 49 -19.18 9.85 9.92
N PRO A 50 -19.92 9.84 8.79
CA PRO A 50 -19.42 10.31 7.50
C PRO A 50 -19.53 11.83 7.38
N LYS A 51 -18.48 12.45 6.82
CA LYS A 51 -18.46 13.85 6.40
C LYS A 51 -17.99 13.93 4.95
N ALA A 52 -18.77 14.59 4.09
CA ALA A 52 -18.34 14.85 2.71
C ALA A 52 -17.03 15.67 2.71
N SER A 53 -16.07 15.24 1.90
CA SER A 53 -14.70 15.76 1.89
C SER A 53 -14.12 15.90 0.47
N GLY A 54 -14.99 16.14 -0.52
CA GLY A 54 -14.62 16.47 -1.89
C GLY A 54 -15.35 15.66 -2.94
N ALA A 55 -15.36 16.17 -4.17
CA ALA A 55 -15.84 15.49 -5.36
C ALA A 55 -15.06 15.96 -6.60
N GLY A 56 -15.00 15.12 -7.63
CA GLY A 56 -14.44 15.46 -8.94
C GLY A 56 -13.52 14.37 -9.51
N THR A 57 -12.96 14.66 -10.70
CA THR A 57 -12.11 13.72 -11.46
C THR A 57 -10.66 13.66 -10.98
N LYS A 58 -10.21 14.64 -10.18
CA LYS A 58 -8.81 14.78 -9.73
C LYS A 58 -8.61 14.45 -8.24
N LEU A 59 -9.56 13.76 -7.62
CA LEU A 59 -9.43 13.36 -6.21
C LEU A 59 -8.33 12.33 -5.98
N LEU A 60 -8.06 11.50 -6.98
CA LEU A 60 -6.98 10.54 -6.99
C LEU A 60 -6.17 10.72 -8.28
N THR A 61 -4.87 10.53 -8.19
CA THR A 61 -3.97 10.47 -9.36
C THR A 61 -4.21 9.20 -10.18
N ARG A 62 -4.57 8.10 -9.52
CA ARG A 62 -5.03 6.85 -10.15
C ARG A 62 -6.26 6.31 -9.45
N VAL A 63 -7.15 5.69 -10.22
CA VAL A 63 -8.46 5.24 -9.76
C VAL A 63 -8.52 3.71 -9.83
N PRO A 64 -8.76 3.00 -8.71
CA PRO A 64 -8.96 1.56 -8.76
C PRO A 64 -10.10 1.17 -9.72
N PRO A 65 -9.88 0.17 -10.59
CA PRO A 65 -10.82 -0.17 -11.66
C PRO A 65 -12.03 -0.95 -11.16
N LEU A 66 -11.95 -1.58 -9.98
CA LEU A 66 -13.03 -2.39 -9.41
C LEU A 66 -13.47 -1.87 -8.03
N PRO A 67 -14.77 -1.94 -7.71
CA PRO A 67 -15.24 -1.65 -6.37
C PRO A 67 -14.80 -2.73 -5.38
N ILE A 68 -14.69 -2.35 -4.11
CA ILE A 68 -14.40 -3.27 -3.01
C ILE A 68 -15.64 -4.10 -2.73
N VAL A 69 -15.49 -5.43 -2.77
CA VAL A 69 -16.56 -6.35 -2.40
C VAL A 69 -16.44 -6.69 -0.91
N PHE A 70 -17.06 -5.89 -0.06
CA PHE A 70 -16.89 -5.95 1.40
C PHE A 70 -17.23 -7.31 2.05
N ASN A 71 -18.15 -8.08 1.47
CA ASN A 71 -18.52 -9.40 1.99
C ASN A 71 -17.40 -10.45 1.84
N ARG A 72 -16.39 -10.19 1.01
CA ARG A 72 -15.20 -11.04 0.84
C ARG A 72 -14.14 -10.76 1.92
N ILE A 73 -14.22 -9.64 2.64
CA ILE A 73 -13.24 -9.28 3.68
C ILE A 73 -13.43 -10.17 4.91
N ARG A 74 -12.38 -10.90 5.27
CA ARG A 74 -12.29 -11.74 6.48
C ARG A 74 -11.27 -11.21 7.48
N PHE A 75 -10.21 -10.58 6.99
CA PHE A 75 -9.15 -9.98 7.80
C PHE A 75 -9.32 -8.46 7.82
N ARG A 76 -9.51 -7.89 9.01
CA ARG A 76 -9.69 -6.44 9.22
C ARG A 76 -8.33 -5.76 9.45
N SER A 77 -8.34 -4.43 9.55
CA SER A 77 -7.15 -3.60 9.81
C SER A 77 -6.30 -4.10 10.98
N SER A 78 -6.97 -4.54 12.06
CA SER A 78 -6.32 -5.10 13.25
C SER A 78 -5.57 -6.38 12.97
N ASP A 79 -6.11 -7.23 12.11
CA ASP A 79 -5.58 -8.56 11.82
C ASP A 79 -4.38 -8.43 10.89
N VAL A 80 -4.49 -7.59 9.86
CA VAL A 80 -3.37 -7.32 8.95
C VAL A 80 -2.24 -6.57 9.63
N LEU A 81 -2.52 -5.73 10.64
CA LEU A 81 -1.48 -5.12 11.47
C LEU A 81 -0.70 -6.18 12.27
N LYS A 82 -1.37 -7.20 12.82
CA LYS A 82 -0.70 -8.31 13.51
C LYS A 82 0.19 -9.11 12.55
N ILE A 83 -0.31 -9.41 11.36
CA ILE A 83 0.46 -10.10 10.30
C ILE A 83 1.68 -9.25 9.91
N ALA A 84 1.51 -7.94 9.72
CA ALA A 84 2.60 -7.03 9.41
C ALA A 84 3.67 -7.02 10.52
N ARG A 85 3.28 -6.97 11.79
CA ARG A 85 4.21 -7.06 12.94
C ARG A 85 4.97 -8.38 12.94
N GLN A 86 4.30 -9.50 12.73
CA GLN A 86 4.95 -10.81 12.65
C GLN A 86 5.99 -10.87 11.52
N ASN A 87 5.66 -10.37 10.33
CA ASN A 87 6.58 -10.36 9.21
C ASN A 87 7.75 -9.37 9.40
N ALA A 88 7.50 -8.22 10.03
CA ALA A 88 8.56 -7.27 10.39
C ALA A 88 9.57 -7.91 11.35
N MET A 89 9.08 -8.63 12.38
CA MET A 89 9.95 -9.36 13.31
C MET A 89 10.79 -10.42 12.60
N LEU A 90 10.21 -11.18 11.66
CA LEU A 90 10.94 -12.16 10.85
C LEU A 90 12.02 -11.49 9.97
N ALA A 91 11.74 -10.28 9.47
CA ALA A 91 12.68 -9.45 8.73
C ALA A 91 13.69 -8.71 9.62
N LYS A 92 13.66 -8.90 10.94
CA LYS A 92 14.51 -8.21 11.93
C LYS A 92 14.38 -6.68 11.88
N THR A 93 13.19 -6.19 11.54
CA THR A 93 12.85 -4.78 11.56
C THR A 93 11.69 -4.50 12.51
N ASN A 94 11.47 -3.25 12.86
CA ASN A 94 10.37 -2.79 13.68
C ASN A 94 9.77 -1.53 13.07
N PHE A 95 8.46 -1.35 13.23
CA PHE A 95 7.75 -0.13 12.84
C PHE A 95 6.87 0.34 13.98
N VAL A 96 6.59 1.63 14.01
CA VAL A 96 5.79 2.29 15.06
C VAL A 96 4.38 2.55 14.57
N THR A 97 4.24 3.02 13.33
CA THR A 97 2.94 3.36 12.74
C THR A 97 2.75 2.67 11.40
N ALA A 98 1.49 2.45 11.03
CA ALA A 98 1.10 1.94 9.73
C ALA A 98 0.08 2.89 9.09
N SER A 99 0.31 3.25 7.83
CA SER A 99 -0.70 3.84 6.95
C SER A 99 -1.41 2.72 6.19
N TYR A 100 -2.72 2.80 6.04
CA TYR A 100 -3.53 1.71 5.49
C TYR A 100 -4.19 2.12 4.18
N GLN A 101 -4.25 1.19 3.24
CA GLN A 101 -5.08 1.28 2.05
C GLN A 101 -5.81 -0.06 1.84
N LEU A 102 -7.06 -0.02 1.42
CA LEU A 102 -7.81 -1.19 0.98
C LEU A 102 -8.38 -0.93 -0.40
N ALA A 103 -8.08 -1.81 -1.34
CA ALA A 103 -8.58 -1.76 -2.71
C ALA A 103 -8.88 -3.18 -3.22
N ALA A 104 -9.63 -3.28 -4.30
CA ALA A 104 -9.81 -4.55 -5.01
C ALA A 104 -8.71 -4.76 -6.05
N ASN A 105 -8.17 -5.97 -6.09
CA ASN A 105 -7.26 -6.45 -7.13
C ASN A 105 -7.91 -6.28 -8.51
N ALA A 106 -7.22 -5.64 -9.45
CA ALA A 106 -7.77 -5.30 -10.76
C ALA A 106 -8.17 -6.52 -11.60
N THR A 107 -7.49 -7.65 -11.43
CA THR A 107 -7.72 -8.87 -12.20
C THR A 107 -8.72 -9.80 -11.52
N THR A 108 -8.60 -10.01 -10.21
CA THR A 108 -9.38 -11.03 -9.48
C THR A 108 -10.56 -10.45 -8.70
N GLY A 109 -10.60 -9.13 -8.53
CA GLY A 109 -11.56 -8.43 -7.66
C GLY A 109 -11.42 -8.78 -6.17
N ALA A 110 -10.37 -9.50 -5.77
CA ALA A 110 -10.12 -9.82 -4.37
C ALA A 110 -9.72 -8.55 -3.60
N PRO A 111 -10.26 -8.29 -2.39
CA PRO A 111 -9.84 -7.16 -1.58
C PRO A 111 -8.46 -7.41 -0.98
N GLU A 112 -7.59 -6.42 -1.06
CA GLU A 112 -6.21 -6.48 -0.59
C GLU A 112 -5.89 -5.28 0.30
N TRP A 113 -5.32 -5.57 1.45
CA TRP A 113 -4.79 -4.59 2.37
C TRP A 113 -3.38 -4.23 2.00
N GLY A 114 -3.17 -2.93 1.97
CA GLY A 114 -1.88 -2.34 1.78
C GLY A 114 -1.42 -1.51 2.95
N LEU A 115 -0.25 -1.85 3.51
CA LEU A 115 0.32 -1.15 4.65
C LEU A 115 1.69 -0.58 4.29
N ALA A 116 1.83 0.74 4.42
CA ALA A 116 3.12 1.40 4.53
C ALA A 116 3.48 1.53 6.01
N LEU A 117 4.68 1.10 6.38
CA LEU A 117 5.11 0.91 7.76
C LEU A 117 6.23 1.89 8.06
N ASP A 118 6.02 2.76 9.04
CA ASP A 118 6.96 3.82 9.37
C ASP A 118 7.66 3.55 10.70
N GLY A 119 8.96 3.82 10.74
CA GLY A 119 9.81 3.74 11.93
C GLY A 119 9.58 4.89 12.91
N THR A 120 10.41 4.96 13.95
CA THR A 120 10.35 6.01 14.99
C THR A 120 10.66 7.41 14.46
N ASP A 121 11.43 7.50 13.39
CA ASP A 121 11.82 8.72 12.68
C ASP A 121 10.78 9.17 11.65
N GLY A 122 9.71 8.41 11.47
CA GLY A 122 8.68 8.65 10.45
C GLY A 122 9.14 8.26 9.04
N HIS A 123 10.27 7.58 8.89
CA HIS A 123 10.70 7.02 7.61
C HIS A 123 10.06 5.66 7.37
N GLU A 124 9.67 5.39 6.12
CA GLU A 124 9.10 4.10 5.74
C GLU A 124 10.17 3.01 5.82
N VAL A 125 10.00 2.08 6.76
CA VAL A 125 10.88 0.94 7.02
C VAL A 125 10.38 -0.35 6.38
N GLY A 126 9.15 -0.34 5.88
CA GLY A 126 8.59 -1.50 5.22
C GLY A 126 7.27 -1.23 4.53
N PHE A 127 6.90 -2.20 3.70
CA PHE A 127 5.67 -2.18 2.95
C PHE A 127 5.17 -3.61 2.76
N ILE A 128 3.90 -3.85 3.04
CA ILE A 128 3.34 -5.20 2.99
C ILE A 128 1.93 -5.21 2.41
N VAL A 129 1.67 -6.27 1.66
CA VAL A 129 0.44 -6.56 0.94
C VAL A 129 -0.16 -7.84 1.45
N ILE A 130 -1.40 -7.76 1.91
CA ILE A 130 -2.07 -8.89 2.57
C ILE A 130 -3.44 -9.06 1.94
N SER A 131 -3.77 -10.29 1.54
CA SER A 131 -5.11 -10.63 1.10
C SER A 131 -6.09 -10.38 2.25
N ALA A 132 -7.11 -9.55 2.03
CA ALA A 132 -8.15 -9.34 3.03
C ALA A 132 -9.10 -10.55 3.14
N GLU A 133 -9.07 -11.47 2.18
CA GLU A 133 -9.84 -12.73 2.19
C GLU A 133 -9.17 -13.83 3.01
N THR A 134 -7.86 -14.01 2.82
CA THR A 134 -7.14 -15.20 3.32
C THR A 134 -6.10 -14.88 4.38
N GLY A 135 -5.71 -13.61 4.54
CA GLY A 135 -4.61 -13.20 5.40
C GLY A 135 -3.23 -13.56 4.84
N ALA A 136 -3.16 -14.11 3.63
CA ALA A 136 -1.89 -14.44 2.99
C ALA A 136 -1.12 -13.17 2.63
N VAL A 137 0.19 -13.17 2.92
CA VAL A 137 1.10 -12.12 2.45
C VAL A 137 1.32 -12.33 0.95
N ILE A 138 0.86 -11.36 0.17
CA ILE A 138 1.00 -11.36 -1.29
C ILE A 138 2.37 -10.81 -1.69
N HIS A 139 2.83 -9.77 -0.98
CA HIS A 139 4.12 -9.15 -1.22
C HIS A 139 4.58 -8.42 0.06
N GLN A 140 5.89 -8.28 0.20
CA GLN A 140 6.51 -7.51 1.26
C GLN A 140 7.87 -6.98 0.84
N GLN A 141 8.22 -5.81 1.35
CA GLN A 141 9.51 -5.15 1.17
C GLN A 141 9.91 -4.51 2.51
N TRP A 142 11.20 -4.59 2.84
CA TRP A 142 11.76 -4.06 4.09
C TRP A 142 12.99 -3.20 3.79
N ASP A 143 13.09 -2.06 4.46
CA ASP A 143 14.26 -1.20 4.41
C ASP A 143 15.15 -1.54 5.61
N ASN A 144 16.18 -2.36 5.38
CA ASN A 144 16.98 -2.93 6.46
C ASN A 144 18.14 -2.03 6.91
N GLY A 145 18.20 -0.76 6.50
CA GLY A 145 19.30 0.15 6.86
C GLY A 145 20.69 -0.30 6.37
N LEU A 146 20.76 -1.42 5.65
CA LEU A 146 21.92 -1.83 4.86
C LEU A 146 21.81 -1.10 3.53
N SER A 147 22.23 0.16 3.49
CA SER A 147 22.87 0.66 2.28
C SER A 147 23.89 -0.41 1.86
N SER A 148 23.67 -0.96 0.66
CA SER A 148 24.63 -1.71 -0.17
C SER A 148 25.72 -2.45 0.57
N ASN A 149 25.77 -3.78 0.44
CA ASN A 149 27.04 -4.50 0.58
C ASN A 149 28.11 -3.77 -0.26
N GLU A 150 28.96 -2.98 0.40
CA GLU A 150 30.23 -2.57 -0.14
C GLU A 150 31.11 -3.82 -0.23
N LEU A 151 31.75 -4.00 -1.38
CA LEU A 151 32.97 -4.78 -1.47
C LEU A 151 34.14 -3.82 -1.73
N GLY A 152 34.60 -3.20 -0.63
CA GLY A 152 36.00 -2.86 -0.32
C GLY A 152 36.74 -1.80 -1.15
N GLY A 153 37.04 -0.65 -0.55
CA GLY A 153 38.15 0.24 -0.95
C GLY A 153 37.94 1.72 -0.54
N PRO A 154 38.99 2.48 -0.17
CA PRO A 154 38.91 3.50 0.88
C PRO A 154 38.33 4.86 0.48
N VAL A 155 37.85 5.56 1.52
CA VAL A 155 37.25 6.89 1.59
C VAL A 155 37.84 7.92 0.61
N SER A 156 36.97 8.54 -0.20
CA SER A 156 37.08 9.95 -0.56
C SER A 156 35.71 10.53 -0.90
N SER A 157 35.38 11.59 -0.17
CA SER A 157 34.22 12.48 -0.32
C SER A 157 34.04 13.02 -1.73
N SER A 158 32.84 12.92 -2.31
CA SER A 158 32.14 14.02 -3.03
C SER A 158 30.88 13.57 -3.78
N GLU A 159 29.80 14.33 -3.56
CA GLU A 159 28.58 14.53 -4.37
C GLU A 159 27.37 13.57 -4.26
N PRO A 160 26.15 14.12 -4.04
CA PRO A 160 24.89 13.37 -4.02
C PRO A 160 24.39 13.11 -5.45
N GLY A 161 23.90 11.90 -5.70
CA GLY A 161 23.21 11.57 -6.95
C GLY A 161 23.99 10.63 -7.86
N SER A 162 24.38 9.46 -7.33
CA SER A 162 24.76 8.37 -8.21
C SER A 162 23.52 7.90 -8.99
N LYS A 163 23.69 7.59 -10.28
CA LYS A 163 22.64 7.06 -11.16
C LYS A 163 21.93 5.83 -10.56
N GLY A 164 22.62 5.09 -9.69
CA GLY A 164 22.12 3.93 -8.96
C GLY A 164 21.19 4.28 -7.78
N GLU A 165 21.46 5.38 -7.07
CA GLU A 165 20.60 5.89 -5.99
C GLU A 165 19.28 6.43 -6.54
N ARG A 166 19.34 7.17 -7.66
CA ARG A 166 18.15 7.57 -8.42
C ARG A 166 17.40 6.37 -9.03
N ALA A 167 18.11 5.30 -9.39
CA ALA A 167 17.48 4.07 -9.87
C ALA A 167 16.77 3.32 -8.73
N ALA A 168 17.36 3.26 -7.53
CA ALA A 168 16.75 2.67 -6.35
C ALA A 168 15.51 3.46 -5.88
N ASP A 169 15.58 4.79 -5.87
CA ASP A 169 14.42 5.66 -5.59
C ASP A 169 13.34 5.54 -6.67
N ASN A 170 13.74 5.42 -7.94
CA ASN A 170 12.81 5.16 -9.04
C ASN A 170 12.21 3.76 -8.95
N VAL A 171 12.94 2.76 -8.44
CA VAL A 171 12.44 1.40 -8.20
C VAL A 171 11.51 1.36 -6.98
N LYS A 172 11.81 2.09 -5.90
CA LYS A 172 10.93 2.25 -4.73
C LYS A 172 9.64 2.98 -5.11
N ARG A 173 9.75 4.04 -5.92
CA ARG A 173 8.60 4.75 -6.51
C ARG A 173 7.87 3.89 -7.55
N ALA A 174 8.57 3.09 -8.35
CA ALA A 174 7.96 2.19 -9.32
C ALA A 174 7.28 1.00 -8.64
N ALA A 175 7.80 0.47 -7.53
CA ALA A 175 7.17 -0.55 -6.71
C ALA A 175 5.92 -0.01 -6.02
N ARG A 176 5.98 1.22 -5.49
CA ARG A 176 4.82 1.95 -4.94
C ARG A 176 3.76 2.24 -6.00
N ASN A 177 4.18 2.62 -7.22
CA ASN A 177 3.30 2.82 -8.38
C ASN A 177 2.81 1.50 -9.01
N ALA A 178 3.58 0.41 -8.89
CA ALA A 178 3.24 -0.94 -9.35
C ALA A 178 2.32 -1.66 -8.36
N TRP A 179 2.22 -1.15 -7.14
CA TRP A 179 1.25 -1.60 -6.16
C TRP A 179 -0.09 -0.87 -6.23
N GLU A 180 -0.21 0.16 -7.06
CA GLU A 180 -1.53 0.74 -7.40
C GLU A 180 -2.41 -0.24 -8.22
N TRP A 181 -1.96 -1.46 -8.55
CA TRP A 181 -2.71 -2.41 -9.40
C TRP A 181 -2.01 -3.78 -9.51
N THR A 182 -2.36 -4.74 -8.65
CA THR A 182 -2.09 -6.17 -8.94
C THR A 182 -2.58 -6.55 -10.34
N GLY A 183 -1.64 -6.91 -11.21
CA GLY A 183 -1.88 -7.50 -12.53
C GLY A 183 -0.67 -8.29 -13.00
N ASP A 184 0.52 -7.66 -13.04
CA ASP A 184 1.72 -8.31 -13.59
C ASP A 184 2.94 -8.36 -12.65
N THR A 185 2.94 -7.65 -11.52
CA THR A 185 4.16 -7.49 -10.68
C THR A 185 4.64 -8.78 -10.03
N GLY A 186 3.76 -9.75 -9.76
CA GLY A 186 4.17 -11.07 -9.25
C GLY A 186 4.94 -11.91 -10.30
N LEU A 187 4.59 -11.75 -11.57
CA LEU A 187 5.19 -12.49 -12.69
C LEU A 187 6.35 -11.72 -13.32
N GLU A 188 6.24 -10.42 -13.58
CA GLU A 188 7.30 -9.63 -14.20
C GLU A 188 8.51 -9.42 -13.29
N VAL A 189 8.33 -9.27 -11.97
CA VAL A 189 9.46 -9.23 -11.04
C VAL A 189 10.16 -10.59 -11.01
N GLY A 190 9.40 -11.70 -11.01
CA GLY A 190 9.95 -13.05 -11.14
C GLY A 190 10.64 -13.36 -12.48
N HIS A 191 10.10 -12.84 -13.60
CA HIS A 191 10.64 -13.03 -14.94
C HIS A 191 11.85 -12.11 -15.23
N PHE A 192 11.89 -10.92 -14.64
CA PHE A 192 13.05 -10.02 -14.67
C PHE A 192 14.26 -10.65 -13.95
N PHE A 193 14.07 -11.23 -12.76
CA PHE A 193 15.14 -11.96 -12.07
C PHE A 193 15.53 -13.25 -12.81
N LYS A 194 14.58 -14.02 -13.38
CA LYS A 194 14.93 -15.21 -14.20
C LYS A 194 15.72 -14.88 -15.47
N ARG A 195 15.55 -13.70 -16.08
CA ARG A 195 16.36 -13.25 -17.23
C ARG A 195 17.75 -12.75 -16.79
N LEU A 196 17.84 -12.07 -15.66
CA LEU A 196 19.12 -11.65 -15.07
C LEU A 196 20.05 -12.83 -14.71
N PHE A 197 19.50 -14.01 -14.41
CA PHE A 197 20.29 -15.23 -14.14
C PHE A 197 20.35 -16.24 -15.31
N LYS A 198 19.82 -15.91 -16.51
CA LYS A 198 19.96 -16.75 -17.72
C LYS A 198 20.92 -16.19 -18.78
N SER A 199 21.32 -14.92 -18.69
CA SER A 199 22.31 -14.31 -19.60
C SER A 199 23.76 -14.37 -19.08
N GLY A 200 24.02 -15.26 -18.13
CA GLY A 200 25.37 -15.61 -17.66
C GLY A 200 25.72 -17.05 -18.02
N ASN A 201 25.83 -17.32 -19.33
CA ASN A 201 26.67 -18.36 -19.92
C ASN A 201 26.86 -18.07 -21.40
#